data_AF-A0A359E6M0-F1
#
_entry.id   AF-A0A359E6M0-F1
#
_cell.length_a   1.000
_cell.length_b   1.000
_cell.length_c   1.000
_cell.angle_alpha   90.00
_cell.angle_beta   90.00
_cell.angle_gamma   90.00
#
_symmetry.space_group_name_H-M   'P 1'
#
loop_
_entity.id
_entity.type
_entity.pdbx_description
1 polymer ?
#
loop_
_entity_poly.entity_id
_entity_poly.type
_entity_poly.pdbx_seq_one_letter_code
_entity_poly.pdbx_strand_id
1 'polypeptide(L)'
;MKSIRVLLFLLIAGASTSIHAQQSKKAVGGYLSGLTAKFTLNEKSAIRTDLGFTLIDVTQINFSANYVIYKSENSLGVESGSLTPYYAPGIRLNYTDLGANVDGDVSYGIEFPIGVEYGFEEAPFEVFIDMGPYLDINPSQIFGFTGSIGFRYQL
;
A
#
# COMPACT_ATOMS: atom_id res chain seq x y z
N MET A 1 11.14 10.45 22.29
CA MET A 1 11.15 8.96 22.36
C MET A 1 9.95 8.35 23.10
N LYS A 2 9.18 9.07 23.94
CA LYS A 2 8.03 8.49 24.67
C LYS A 2 6.73 8.38 23.83
N SER A 3 6.57 9.22 22.81
CA SER A 3 5.38 9.26 21.93
C SER A 3 5.31 8.11 20.91
N ILE A 4 6.44 7.58 20.47
CA ILE A 4 6.53 6.48 19.48
C ILE A 4 6.00 5.15 20.02
N ARG A 5 6.18 4.89 21.32
CA ARG A 5 5.70 3.66 21.96
C ARG A 5 4.17 3.64 22.10
N VAL A 6 3.55 4.80 22.26
CA VAL A 6 2.08 4.91 22.35
C VAL A 6 1.42 4.66 20.99
N LEU A 7 2.03 5.13 19.90
CA LEU A 7 1.57 4.81 18.54
C LEU A 7 1.70 3.32 18.22
N LEU A 8 2.83 2.70 18.56
CA LEU A 8 3.04 1.25 18.38
C LEU A 8 2.07 0.42 19.24
N PHE A 9 1.71 0.87 20.44
CA PHE A 9 0.76 0.18 21.31
C PHE A 9 -0.69 0.31 20.81
N LEU A 10 -1.06 1.46 20.24
CA LEU A 10 -2.37 1.68 19.62
C LEU A 10 -2.56 0.87 18.33
N LEU A 11 -1.49 0.62 17.57
CA LEU A 11 -1.53 -0.24 16.38
C LEU A 11 -1.81 -1.72 16.73
N ILE A 12 -1.31 -2.19 17.87
CA ILE A 12 -1.43 -3.61 18.28
C ILE A 12 -2.79 -3.88 18.98
N ALA A 13 -3.33 -2.90 19.70
CA ALA A 13 -4.58 -3.05 20.46
C ALA A 13 -5.85 -3.15 19.58
N GLY A 14 -5.76 -2.82 18.29
CA GLY A 14 -6.89 -2.89 17.35
C GLY A 14 -7.15 -4.28 16.74
N ALA A 15 -6.29 -5.27 17.00
CA ALA A 15 -6.27 -6.54 16.26
C ALA A 15 -7.08 -7.69 16.90
N SER A 16 -8.02 -7.40 17.81
CA SER A 16 -8.75 -8.45 18.55
C SER A 16 -10.26 -8.36 18.40
N THR A 17 -10.78 -8.72 17.23
CA THR A 17 -12.17 -9.21 17.08
C THR A 17 -12.21 -10.38 16.11
N SER A 18 -12.80 -11.49 16.54
CA SER A 18 -12.89 -12.73 15.79
C SER A 18 -13.98 -12.70 14.70
N ILE A 19 -13.56 -13.06 13.49
CA ILE A 19 -14.18 -13.96 12.50
C ILE A 19 -15.71 -13.93 12.41
N HIS A 20 -16.22 -13.20 11.41
CA HIS A 20 -17.34 -13.60 10.57
C HIS A 20 -16.98 -13.21 9.12
N ALA A 21 -17.31 -14.06 8.14
CA ALA A 21 -17.03 -13.93 6.71
C ALA A 21 -17.82 -12.77 6.04
N GLN A 22 -17.70 -11.58 6.62
CA GLN A 22 -18.24 -10.33 6.13
C GLN A 22 -17.05 -9.54 5.59
N GLN A 23 -17.04 -9.23 4.28
CA GLN A 23 -16.01 -8.43 3.59
C GLN A 23 -15.37 -7.42 4.54
N SER A 24 -14.19 -7.77 5.05
CA SER A 24 -13.48 -6.96 6.03
C SER A 24 -13.21 -5.61 5.39
N LYS A 25 -13.67 -4.54 6.07
CA LYS A 25 -13.45 -3.18 5.57
C LYS A 25 -12.00 -2.75 5.68
N LYS A 26 -11.17 -3.50 6.41
CA LYS A 26 -9.78 -3.15 6.71
C LYS A 26 -8.88 -4.32 6.39
N ALA A 27 -7.72 -4.04 5.81
CA ALA A 27 -6.65 -5.02 5.67
C ALA A 27 -5.30 -4.35 5.95
N VAL A 28 -4.35 -5.10 6.50
CA VAL A 28 -2.99 -4.64 6.79
C VAL A 28 -1.98 -5.70 6.38
N GLY A 29 -0.81 -5.31 5.93
CA GLY A 29 0.24 -6.27 5.58
C GLY A 29 1.52 -5.60 5.13
N GLY A 30 2.23 -6.27 4.24
CA GLY A 30 3.54 -5.82 3.80
C GLY A 30 3.89 -6.26 2.38
N TYR A 31 4.94 -5.64 1.87
CA TYR A 31 5.62 -5.97 0.63
C TYR A 31 7.13 -5.93 0.86
N LEU A 32 7.92 -6.30 -0.15
CA LEU A 32 9.35 -6.58 -0.03
C LEU A 32 10.15 -5.51 0.74
N SER A 33 9.75 -4.24 0.63
CA SER A 33 10.41 -3.08 1.26
C SER A 33 9.41 -2.14 1.94
N GLY A 34 8.30 -2.64 2.48
CA GLY A 34 7.32 -1.75 3.10
C GLY A 34 6.11 -2.41 3.74
N LEU A 35 5.26 -1.54 4.29
CA LEU A 35 3.99 -1.87 4.92
C LEU A 35 2.84 -1.28 4.12
N THR A 36 1.70 -1.97 4.13
CA THR A 36 0.51 -1.54 3.39
C THR A 36 -0.73 -1.67 4.27
N ALA A 37 -1.67 -0.73 4.11
CA ALA A 37 -2.98 -0.80 4.73
C ALA A 37 -4.05 -0.44 3.69
N LYS A 38 -5.18 -1.12 3.75
CA LYS A 38 -6.32 -0.96 2.85
C LYS A 38 -7.60 -0.75 3.65
N PHE A 39 -8.42 0.20 3.21
CA PHE A 39 -9.75 0.46 3.72
C PHE A 39 -10.77 0.37 2.58
N THR A 40 -11.54 -0.71 2.54
CA THR A 40 -12.58 -0.95 1.52
C THR A 40 -13.78 -0.05 1.78
N LEU A 41 -14.12 0.77 0.78
CA LEU A 41 -15.26 1.69 0.84
C LEU A 41 -16.55 1.00 0.40
N ASN A 42 -16.47 0.26 -0.70
CA ASN A 42 -17.53 -0.53 -1.31
C ASN A 42 -16.91 -1.57 -2.27
N GLU A 43 -17.74 -2.39 -2.91
CA GLU A 43 -17.34 -3.43 -3.88
C GLU A 43 -16.49 -2.90 -5.07
N LYS A 44 -16.53 -1.59 -5.36
CA LYS A 44 -15.82 -1.00 -6.50
C LYS A 44 -14.63 -0.14 -6.11
N SER A 45 -14.42 0.11 -4.82
CA SER A 45 -13.39 1.06 -4.39
C SER A 45 -12.86 0.87 -2.97
N ALA A 46 -11.60 1.25 -2.79
CA ALA A 46 -10.92 1.27 -1.51
C ALA A 46 -9.95 2.46 -1.42
N ILE A 47 -9.52 2.79 -0.20
CA ILE A 47 -8.36 3.65 0.04
C ILE A 47 -7.20 2.73 0.43
N ARG A 48 -6.05 2.90 -0.20
CA ARG A 48 -4.81 2.20 0.17
C ARG A 48 -3.77 3.21 0.62
N THR A 49 -2.98 2.84 1.62
CA THR A 49 -1.80 3.60 2.02
C THR A 49 -0.62 2.67 2.12
N ASP A 50 0.53 3.10 1.62
CA ASP A 50 1.77 2.32 1.65
C ASP A 50 2.87 3.14 2.32
N LEU A 51 3.73 2.47 3.09
CA LEU A 51 4.93 3.02 3.71
C LEU A 51 6.12 2.15 3.31
N GLY A 52 6.91 2.64 2.36
CA GLY A 52 8.11 1.96 1.89
C GLY A 52 9.39 2.54 2.46
N PHE A 53 10.41 1.70 2.53
CA PHE A 53 11.72 2.08 3.04
C PHE A 53 12.85 1.36 2.30
N THR A 54 13.89 2.10 1.98
CA THR A 54 15.20 1.60 1.57
C THR A 54 16.17 2.01 2.66
N LEU A 55 16.86 1.04 3.27
CA LEU A 55 17.74 1.27 4.43
C LEU A 55 19.20 0.86 4.17
N ILE A 56 19.51 0.40 2.96
CA ILE A 56 20.85 -0.01 2.56
C ILE A 56 21.41 1.10 1.66
N ASP A 57 22.59 1.63 2.02
CA ASP A 57 23.37 2.68 1.34
C ASP A 57 22.74 4.09 1.29
N VAL A 58 21.42 4.19 1.11
CA VAL A 58 20.65 5.44 1.12
C VAL A 58 19.42 5.22 1.98
N THR A 59 19.10 6.16 2.87
CA THR A 59 17.83 6.11 3.60
C THR A 59 16.78 6.80 2.78
N GLN A 60 15.86 6.01 2.21
CA GLN A 60 14.68 6.53 1.54
C GLN A 60 13.44 6.03 2.25
N ILE A 61 12.51 6.93 2.57
CA ILE A 61 11.19 6.59 3.09
C ILE A 61 10.17 7.14 2.11
N ASN A 62 9.27 6.28 1.62
CA ASN A 62 8.15 6.69 0.80
C ASN A 62 6.84 6.45 1.54
N PHE A 63 5.91 7.38 1.38
CA PHE A 63 4.53 7.25 1.82
C PHE A 63 3.63 7.52 0.64
N SER A 64 2.61 6.68 0.45
CA SER A 64 1.58 6.93 -0.56
C SER A 64 0.17 6.76 0.00
N ALA A 65 -0.76 7.44 -0.66
CA ALA A 65 -2.19 7.26 -0.46
C ALA A 65 -2.89 7.21 -1.82
N ASN A 66 -3.56 6.09 -2.08
CA ASN A 66 -4.17 5.77 -3.35
C ASN A 66 -5.68 5.54 -3.21
N TYR A 67 -6.43 5.99 -4.21
CA TYR A 67 -7.82 5.60 -4.39
C TYR A 67 -7.89 4.42 -5.34
N VAL A 68 -8.16 3.24 -4.80
CA VAL A 68 -8.24 1.98 -5.55
C VAL A 68 -9.60 1.88 -6.21
N ILE A 69 -9.61 1.58 -7.51
CA ILE A 69 -10.80 1.37 -8.33
C ILE A 69 -10.71 -0.03 -8.91
N TYR A 70 -11.61 -0.90 -8.45
CA TYR A 70 -11.66 -2.27 -8.94
C TYR A 70 -12.35 -2.35 -10.30
N LYS A 71 -11.78 -3.14 -11.20
CA LYS A 71 -12.55 -3.74 -12.30
C LYS A 71 -13.43 -4.82 -11.72
N SER A 72 -14.51 -5.16 -12.42
CA SER A 72 -15.51 -6.14 -11.96
C SER A 72 -14.87 -7.31 -11.21
N GLU A 73 -15.34 -7.57 -10.00
CA GLU A 73 -14.87 -8.69 -9.19
C GLU A 73 -15.00 -10.00 -10.00
N ASN A 74 -13.99 -10.86 -9.89
CA ASN A 74 -13.88 -12.10 -10.65
C ASN A 74 -13.93 -11.96 -12.18
N SER A 75 -13.56 -10.79 -12.73
CA SER A 75 -13.47 -10.58 -14.19
C SER A 75 -12.49 -11.52 -14.90
N LEU A 76 -11.57 -12.13 -14.15
CA LEU A 76 -10.58 -13.07 -14.65
C LEU A 76 -10.95 -14.55 -14.46
N GLY A 77 -12.10 -14.85 -13.83
CA GLY A 77 -12.71 -16.19 -13.81
C GLY A 77 -11.85 -17.29 -13.18
N VAL A 78 -11.58 -17.18 -11.87
CA VAL A 78 -10.83 -18.21 -11.11
C VAL A 78 -11.77 -19.21 -10.43
N GLU A 79 -11.31 -20.47 -10.28
CA GLU A 79 -12.11 -21.57 -9.70
C GLU A 79 -12.40 -21.40 -8.20
N SER A 80 -11.49 -20.74 -7.46
CA SER A 80 -11.67 -20.39 -6.04
C SER A 80 -10.98 -19.06 -5.74
N GLY A 81 -11.51 -18.34 -4.75
CA GLY A 81 -11.07 -16.99 -4.40
C GLY A 81 -11.58 -15.93 -5.37
N SER A 82 -10.99 -14.75 -5.31
CA SER A 82 -11.35 -13.62 -6.18
C SER A 82 -10.10 -12.95 -6.73
N LEU A 83 -9.92 -13.00 -8.05
CA LEU A 83 -8.85 -12.32 -8.77
C LEU A 83 -9.38 -11.03 -9.39
N THR A 84 -9.00 -9.89 -8.80
CA THR A 84 -9.60 -8.58 -9.10
C THR A 84 -8.56 -7.59 -9.58
N PRO A 85 -8.57 -7.19 -10.87
CA PRO A 85 -7.74 -6.11 -11.39
C PRO A 85 -8.17 -4.75 -10.85
N TYR A 86 -7.23 -3.82 -10.72
CA TYR A 86 -7.51 -2.46 -10.28
C TYR A 86 -6.59 -1.40 -10.89
N TYR A 87 -7.02 -0.14 -10.77
CA TYR A 87 -6.18 1.05 -10.94
C TYR A 87 -6.23 1.86 -9.64
N ALA A 88 -5.12 2.50 -9.26
CA ALA A 88 -4.99 3.12 -7.95
C ALA A 88 -4.38 4.53 -7.98
N PRO A 89 -4.94 5.52 -8.72
CA PRO A 89 -4.41 6.87 -8.73
C PRO A 89 -4.23 7.42 -7.30
N GLY A 90 -3.09 8.07 -7.05
CA GLY A 90 -2.76 8.51 -5.71
C GLY A 90 -1.71 9.61 -5.67
N ILE A 91 -1.43 10.02 -4.43
CA ILE A 91 -0.36 10.96 -4.10
C ILE A 91 0.76 10.21 -3.39
N ARG A 92 1.98 10.72 -3.52
CA ARG A 92 3.15 10.18 -2.83
C ARG A 92 4.00 11.30 -2.22
N LEU A 93 4.63 10.96 -1.11
CA LEU A 93 5.65 11.74 -0.42
C LEU A 93 6.90 10.87 -0.31
N ASN A 94 8.06 11.40 -0.65
CA ASN A 94 9.32 10.71 -0.45
C ASN A 94 10.25 11.59 0.38
N TYR A 95 10.94 10.97 1.31
CA TYR A 95 12.06 11.54 2.02
C TYR A 95 13.32 10.77 1.63
N THR A 96 14.35 11.47 1.20
CA THR A 96 15.64 10.86 0.83
C THR A 96 16.76 11.54 1.61
N ASP A 97 17.52 10.75 2.36
CA ASP A 97 18.76 11.17 3.01
C ASP A 97 19.94 10.45 2.34
N LEU A 98 20.77 11.24 1.67
CA LEU A 98 21.91 10.78 0.87
C LEU A 98 23.20 10.64 1.69
N GLY A 99 23.16 10.89 3.00
CA GLY A 99 24.33 10.75 3.87
C GLY A 99 25.35 11.89 3.75
N ALA A 100 26.57 11.61 4.21
CA ALA A 100 27.65 12.53 4.61
C ALA A 100 27.68 13.92 3.91
N ASN A 101 26.92 14.86 4.47
CA ASN A 101 26.87 16.31 4.17
C ASN A 101 25.89 16.77 3.08
N VAL A 102 24.84 15.99 2.77
CA VAL A 102 23.69 16.46 1.97
C VAL A 102 22.46 16.53 2.87
N ASP A 103 21.79 17.68 2.91
CA ASP A 103 20.53 17.82 3.64
C ASP A 103 19.47 16.88 3.03
N GLY A 104 18.64 16.27 3.89
CA GLY A 104 17.58 15.37 3.44
C GLY A 104 16.52 16.11 2.64
N ASP A 105 16.18 15.59 1.46
CA ASP A 105 15.22 16.19 0.56
C ASP A 105 13.85 15.51 0.68
N VAL A 106 12.80 16.34 0.71
CA VAL A 106 11.40 15.88 0.62
C VAL A 106 10.89 16.15 -0.78
N SER A 107 10.47 15.09 -1.48
CA SER A 107 9.72 15.21 -2.73
C SER A 107 8.25 14.84 -2.53
N TYR A 108 7.38 15.41 -3.35
CA TYR A 108 5.98 15.01 -3.43
C TYR A 108 5.55 14.90 -4.88
N GLY A 109 4.55 14.06 -5.12
CA GLY A 109 4.12 13.75 -6.47
C GLY A 109 2.80 13.01 -6.53
N ILE A 110 2.52 12.51 -7.73
CA ILE A 110 1.38 11.67 -8.05
C ILE A 110 1.86 10.33 -8.61
N GLU A 111 1.05 9.30 -8.45
CA GLU A 111 1.32 7.98 -9.01
C GLU A 111 0.05 7.31 -9.51
N PHE A 112 0.21 6.40 -10.48
CA PHE A 112 -0.89 5.68 -11.12
C PHE A 112 -0.60 4.17 -11.21
N PRO A 113 -0.55 3.44 -10.09
CA PRO A 113 -0.41 1.99 -10.09
C PRO A 113 -1.59 1.31 -10.77
N ILE A 114 -1.28 0.26 -11.52
CA ILE A 114 -2.22 -0.72 -12.04
C ILE A 114 -1.81 -2.08 -11.45
N GLY A 115 -2.78 -2.89 -11.06
CA GLY A 115 -2.46 -4.12 -10.37
C GLY A 115 -3.58 -5.14 -10.40
N VAL A 116 -3.31 -6.24 -9.73
CA VAL A 116 -4.28 -7.30 -9.46
C VAL A 116 -4.11 -7.75 -8.02
N GLU A 117 -5.22 -8.02 -7.35
CA GLU A 117 -5.23 -8.69 -6.06
C GLU A 117 -5.98 -10.01 -6.14
N TYR A 118 -5.47 -10.99 -5.40
CA TYR A 118 -6.11 -12.29 -5.22
C TYR A 118 -6.52 -12.43 -3.75
N GLY A 119 -7.82 -12.42 -3.49
CA GLY A 119 -8.40 -12.72 -2.18
C GLY A 119 -8.66 -14.22 -2.05
N PHE A 120 -8.20 -14.81 -0.95
CA PHE A 120 -8.45 -16.22 -0.64
C PHE A 120 -9.87 -16.39 -0.08
N GLU A 121 -10.60 -17.41 -0.53
CA GLU A 121 -11.99 -17.66 -0.11
C GLU A 121 -12.09 -18.18 1.33
N GLU A 122 -11.19 -19.09 1.69
CA GLU A 122 -11.20 -19.78 2.99
C GLU A 122 -10.24 -19.16 4.02
N ALA A 123 -9.53 -18.08 3.66
CA ALA A 123 -8.52 -17.48 4.51
C ALA A 123 -8.62 -15.94 4.47
N PRO A 124 -8.43 -15.24 5.61
CA PRO A 124 -8.50 -13.78 5.69
C PRO A 124 -7.23 -13.13 5.13
N PHE A 125 -6.76 -13.58 3.98
CA PHE A 125 -5.56 -13.09 3.33
C PHE A 125 -5.87 -12.66 1.90
N GLU A 126 -5.09 -11.71 1.42
CA GLU A 126 -4.98 -11.37 0.01
C GLU A 126 -3.52 -11.22 -0.37
N VAL A 127 -3.19 -11.54 -1.61
CA VAL A 127 -1.90 -11.18 -2.23
C VAL A 127 -2.14 -10.19 -3.35
N PHE A 128 -1.17 -9.33 -3.60
CA PHE A 128 -1.27 -8.35 -4.67
C PHE A 128 0.05 -8.19 -5.40
N ILE A 129 -0.06 -7.81 -6.66
CA ILE A 129 1.05 -7.29 -7.46
C ILE A 129 0.56 -6.03 -8.17
N ASP A 130 1.37 -4.98 -8.16
CA ASP A 130 1.11 -3.77 -8.92
C ASP A 130 2.39 -3.16 -9.50
N MET A 131 2.19 -2.31 -10.49
CA MET A 131 3.21 -1.43 -11.02
C MET A 131 2.58 -0.22 -11.67
N GLY A 132 3.31 0.87 -11.81
CA GLY A 132 2.82 2.01 -12.54
C GLY A 132 3.76 3.19 -12.53
N PRO A 133 3.45 4.21 -13.37
CA PRO A 133 4.24 5.42 -13.41
C PRO A 133 4.00 6.29 -12.18
N TYR A 134 4.99 7.10 -11.85
CA TYR A 134 4.88 8.22 -10.94
C TYR A 134 5.50 9.47 -11.55
N LEU A 135 5.09 10.63 -11.03
CA LEU A 135 5.69 11.92 -11.32
C LEU A 135 5.86 12.69 -10.02
N ASP A 136 7.10 12.88 -9.60
CA ASP A 136 7.44 13.84 -8.55
C ASP A 136 7.37 15.25 -9.15
N ILE A 137 6.79 16.20 -8.41
CA ILE A 137 6.49 17.57 -8.88
C ILE A 137 7.49 18.59 -8.30
N ASN A 138 7.91 18.39 -7.06
CA ASN A 138 8.81 19.26 -6.33
C ASN A 138 9.83 18.38 -5.58
N PRO A 139 11.12 18.77 -5.48
CA PRO A 139 11.74 20.00 -6.02
C PRO A 139 12.08 19.95 -7.51
N SER A 140 11.98 18.79 -8.15
CA SER A 140 12.22 18.60 -9.58
C SER A 140 11.22 17.62 -10.16
N GLN A 141 10.90 17.81 -11.44
CA GLN A 141 10.00 16.91 -12.16
C GLN A 141 10.72 15.61 -12.51
N ILE A 142 10.48 14.56 -11.72
CA ILE A 142 11.09 13.25 -11.93
C ILE A 142 9.98 12.26 -12.28
N PHE A 143 10.04 11.76 -13.51
CA PHE A 143 9.19 10.67 -13.97
C PHE A 143 9.88 9.33 -13.72
N GLY A 144 9.14 8.35 -13.22
CA GLY A 144 9.66 7.01 -13.00
C GLY A 144 8.55 5.97 -12.90
N PHE A 145 8.94 4.76 -12.51
CA PHE A 145 8.03 3.64 -12.31
C PHE A 145 8.27 3.00 -10.94
N THR A 146 7.19 2.54 -10.33
CA THR A 146 7.21 1.74 -9.12
C THR A 146 6.52 0.40 -9.37
N GLY A 147 6.81 -0.59 -8.53
CA GLY A 147 6.12 -1.86 -8.53
C GLY A 147 6.29 -2.59 -7.20
N SER A 148 5.23 -3.28 -6.80
CA SER A 148 5.16 -3.97 -5.52
C SER A 148 4.58 -5.37 -5.67
N ILE A 149 5.08 -6.29 -4.86
CA ILE A 149 4.46 -7.59 -4.62
C ILE A 149 4.36 -7.78 -3.12
N GLY A 150 3.17 -8.15 -2.65
CA GLY A 150 2.91 -8.22 -1.21
C GLY A 150 1.65 -8.98 -0.84
N PHE A 151 1.33 -8.91 0.45
CA PHE A 151 0.16 -9.54 1.03
C PHE A 151 -0.53 -8.61 2.03
N ARG A 152 -1.82 -8.84 2.30
CA ARG A 152 -2.57 -8.21 3.39
C ARG A 152 -3.40 -9.25 4.14
N TYR A 153 -3.49 -9.10 5.45
CA TYR A 153 -4.41 -9.79 6.33
C TYR A 153 -5.65 -8.93 6.55
N GLN A 154 -6.82 -9.52 6.39
CA GLN A 154 -8.12 -8.89 6.56
C GLN A 154 -8.51 -8.87 8.05
N LEU A 155 -8.87 -7.69 8.56
CA LEU A 155 -9.19 -7.44 9.97
C LEU A 155 -10.69 -7.50 10.25
#